data_AF-A0A956PGS3-F1
#
_entry.id   AF-A0A956PGS3-F1
#
_cell.length_a   1.000
_cell.length_b   1.000
_cell.length_c   1.000
_cell.angle_alpha   90.00
_cell.angle_beta   90.00
_cell.angle_gamma   90.00
#
_symmetry.space_group_name_H-M   'P 1'
#
loop_
_entity.id
_entity.type
_entity.pdbx_description
1 polymer ?
#
loop_
_entity_poly.entity_id
_entity_poly.type
_entity_poly.pdbx_seq_one_letter_code
_entity_poly.pdbx_strand_id
1 'polypeptide(L)'
;MSRTSELEKYLRSQQNEGHKDSEGAFSIAREQAIRKLAGFQLPFDGAWALKIVQAAVASGVCQEIKVTLTRTEQSFELIGVRNWTLNQLEAALFNPDSDPSRAVNHLVTGLRGVGFSDLRGFWIGLPGESEALTWNGDELGRLPMARRMEHPLLIVTCKARFEDGGFFGLSSYATARERNATLGKVLSTMAYTCPVPLHLDRRRIDALELDQIHGWSKTSQLLALGFEDGDLPSLKIPRQTGKIELWDHPVDTTMKEVTREFRERPPARTECAVAFLVSAHLERVQQGKTAVWKEREDCSHCNWVADGVVVQTQTLGPEASFCSAGWFLSADGLETDLTTLSLRDTPERNRRFQLSRQLVGEGLQNLTAMDPSKISELERKSTVKGAVVFLVLGAGLTFLSPVHGVACMGMGAFGLYASTNAGKQRERLLRDGLGVLQGKFDGRI
;
A
#
# COMPACT_ATOMS: atom_id res chain seq x y z
N MET A 1 6.47 18.95 -68.87
CA MET A 1 6.46 20.23 -68.10
C MET A 1 5.36 20.13 -67.06
N SER A 2 5.71 19.85 -65.81
CA SER A 2 4.77 19.69 -64.70
C SER A 2 4.29 21.05 -64.22
N ARG A 3 2.97 21.29 -64.21
CA ARG A 3 2.35 22.52 -63.68
C ARG A 3 2.47 22.50 -62.16
N THR A 4 3.35 23.36 -61.63
CA THR A 4 3.49 23.63 -60.20
C THR A 4 2.13 24.05 -59.62
N SER A 5 1.72 23.38 -58.55
CA SER A 5 0.42 23.56 -57.89
C SER A 5 0.28 24.99 -57.32
N GLU A 6 -0.92 25.56 -57.36
CA GLU A 6 -1.21 26.87 -56.74
C GLU A 6 -0.90 26.87 -55.24
N LEU A 7 -1.00 25.71 -54.58
CA LEU A 7 -0.59 25.52 -53.19
C LEU A 7 0.93 25.67 -53.01
N GLU A 8 1.72 25.16 -53.96
CA GLU A 8 3.18 25.29 -53.94
C GLU A 8 3.62 26.73 -54.19
N LYS A 9 2.91 27.47 -55.05
CA LYS A 9 3.15 28.90 -55.26
C LYS A 9 2.82 29.70 -54.00
N TYR A 10 1.72 29.38 -53.33
CA TYR A 10 1.32 30.01 -52.07
C TYR A 10 2.31 29.71 -50.94
N LEU A 11 2.73 28.45 -50.77
CA LEU A 11 3.73 28.09 -49.74
C LEU A 11 5.08 28.77 -49.98
N ARG A 12 5.49 28.93 -51.25
CA ARG A 12 6.71 29.68 -51.60
C ARG A 12 6.55 31.19 -51.38
N SER A 13 5.37 31.76 -51.60
CA SER A 13 5.15 33.19 -51.33
C SER A 13 5.17 33.48 -49.83
N GLN A 14 4.59 32.60 -49.01
CA GLN A 14 4.65 32.68 -47.55
C GLN A 14 6.08 32.45 -47.01
N GLN A 15 6.88 31.61 -47.65
CA GLN A 15 8.30 31.42 -47.30
C GLN A 15 9.16 32.67 -47.55
N ASN A 16 8.82 33.48 -48.55
CA ASN A 16 9.55 34.70 -48.90
C ASN A 16 9.08 35.92 -48.09
N GLU A 17 7.84 35.91 -47.58
CA GLU A 17 7.30 36.95 -46.68
C GLU A 17 7.59 36.68 -45.19
N GLY A 18 7.99 35.45 -44.85
CA GLY A 18 8.43 35.10 -43.50
C GLY A 18 9.78 35.73 -43.18
N HIS A 19 9.78 36.85 -42.46
CA HIS A 19 10.98 37.34 -41.79
C HIS A 19 11.45 36.25 -40.81
N LYS A 20 12.66 35.73 -41.02
CA LYS A 20 13.26 34.69 -40.18
C LYS A 20 13.67 35.33 -38.85
N ASP A 21 12.70 35.58 -37.97
CA ASP A 21 12.94 36.19 -36.67
C ASP A 21 13.38 35.13 -35.66
N SER A 22 14.70 34.95 -35.61
CA SER A 22 15.49 34.06 -34.73
C SER A 22 15.49 32.55 -35.04
N GLU A 23 16.69 31.98 -35.00
CA GLU A 23 16.93 30.56 -34.65
C GLU A 23 16.79 30.38 -33.12
N GLY A 24 15.73 30.94 -32.54
CA GLY A 24 15.38 30.81 -31.14
C GLY A 24 14.66 29.48 -30.93
N ALA A 25 15.29 28.57 -30.19
CA ALA A 25 14.67 27.30 -29.80
C ALA A 25 13.30 27.52 -29.15
N PHE A 26 12.36 26.59 -29.41
CA PHE A 26 11.00 26.52 -28.85
C PHE A 26 10.97 26.25 -27.32
N SER A 27 11.81 26.95 -26.55
CA SER A 27 12.09 26.65 -25.15
C SER A 27 10.92 27.00 -24.22
N ILE A 28 10.27 28.15 -24.43
CA ILE A 28 9.14 28.61 -23.59
C ILE A 28 7.92 27.70 -23.76
N ALA A 29 7.66 27.20 -24.98
CA ALA A 29 6.57 26.26 -25.24
C ALA A 29 6.78 24.91 -24.53
N ARG A 30 8.03 24.45 -24.42
CA ARG A 30 8.36 23.17 -23.75
C ARG A 30 8.13 23.24 -22.25
N GLU A 31 8.60 24.30 -21.60
CA GLU A 31 8.41 24.46 -20.15
C GLU A 31 6.91 24.59 -19.80
N GLN A 32 6.16 25.38 -20.56
CA GLN A 32 4.71 25.49 -20.39
C GLN A 32 3.99 24.15 -20.64
N ALA A 33 4.43 23.37 -21.63
CA ALA A 33 3.89 22.04 -21.88
C ALA A 33 4.15 21.09 -20.70
N ILE A 34 5.34 21.13 -20.09
CA ILE A 34 5.68 20.30 -18.93
C ILE A 34 4.88 20.74 -17.70
N ARG A 35 4.74 22.05 -17.46
CA ARG A 35 3.88 22.57 -16.37
C ARG A 35 2.45 22.07 -16.54
N LYS A 36 1.92 22.09 -17.77
CA LYS A 36 0.59 21.55 -18.08
C LYS A 36 0.53 20.04 -17.88
N LEU A 37 1.52 19.29 -18.35
CA LEU A 37 1.60 17.83 -18.18
C LEU A 37 1.64 17.44 -16.70
N ALA A 38 2.43 18.13 -15.88
CA ALA A 38 2.59 17.84 -14.46
C ALA A 38 1.26 17.89 -13.70
N GLY A 39 0.36 18.81 -14.07
CA GLY A 39 -1.00 18.89 -13.50
C GLY A 39 -1.91 17.70 -13.83
N PHE A 40 -1.57 16.90 -14.84
CA PHE A 40 -2.31 15.69 -15.23
C PHE A 40 -1.51 14.40 -15.01
N GLN A 41 -0.23 14.50 -14.65
CA GLN A 41 0.67 13.35 -14.56
C GLN A 41 0.45 12.53 -13.28
N LEU A 42 -0.15 13.11 -12.24
CA LEU A 42 -0.43 12.41 -10.99
C LEU A 42 -1.93 12.33 -10.74
N PRO A 43 -2.48 11.16 -10.38
CA PRO A 43 -3.93 10.93 -10.37
C PRO A 43 -4.63 11.43 -9.09
N PHE A 44 -3.89 11.73 -8.03
CA PHE A 44 -4.44 12.19 -6.75
C PHE A 44 -3.37 12.84 -5.87
N ASP A 45 -3.81 13.58 -4.84
CA ASP A 45 -2.95 14.25 -3.87
C ASP A 45 -2.07 13.28 -3.09
N GLY A 46 -0.76 13.55 -3.04
CA GLY A 46 0.20 12.69 -2.35
C GLY A 46 0.79 11.57 -3.22
N ALA A 47 0.30 11.37 -4.45
CA ALA A 47 0.86 10.40 -5.40
C ALA A 47 2.36 10.65 -5.70
N TRP A 48 2.81 11.90 -5.61
CA TRP A 48 4.22 12.27 -5.80
C TRP A 48 5.13 11.54 -4.80
N ALA A 49 4.69 11.32 -3.56
CA ALA A 49 5.49 10.63 -2.55
C ALA A 49 5.62 9.14 -2.85
N LEU A 50 4.60 8.53 -3.44
CA LEU A 50 4.72 7.18 -3.98
C LEU A 50 5.78 7.12 -5.06
N LYS A 51 5.88 8.14 -5.92
CA LYS A 51 6.96 8.22 -6.92
C LYS A 51 8.34 8.35 -6.29
N ILE A 52 8.49 9.05 -5.16
CA ILE A 52 9.76 9.08 -4.42
C ILE A 52 10.11 7.68 -3.88
N VAL A 53 9.14 6.94 -3.34
CA VAL A 53 9.35 5.55 -2.89
C VAL A 53 9.74 4.65 -4.08
N GLN A 54 9.01 4.73 -5.20
CA GLN A 54 9.32 3.96 -6.41
C GLN A 54 10.72 4.28 -6.93
N ALA A 55 11.13 5.55 -6.92
CA ALA A 55 12.48 5.96 -7.31
C ALA A 55 13.56 5.29 -6.45
N ALA A 56 13.36 5.29 -5.13
CA ALA A 56 14.28 4.68 -4.19
C ALA A 56 14.38 3.16 -4.42
N VAL A 57 13.25 2.46 -4.59
CA VAL A 57 13.24 1.01 -4.84
C VAL A 57 13.84 0.68 -6.22
N ALA A 58 13.46 1.42 -7.27
CA ALA A 58 13.95 1.24 -8.63
C ALA A 58 15.45 1.55 -8.77
N SER A 59 16.07 2.26 -7.82
CA SER A 59 17.52 2.46 -7.79
C SER A 59 18.29 1.14 -7.63
N GLY A 60 17.64 0.10 -7.08
CA GLY A 60 18.23 -1.20 -6.82
C GLY A 60 19.23 -1.25 -5.66
N VAL A 61 19.67 -0.10 -5.15
CA VAL A 61 20.71 0.04 -4.12
C VAL A 61 20.22 0.66 -2.81
N CYS A 62 18.98 1.15 -2.77
CA CYS A 62 18.39 1.72 -1.57
C CYS A 62 18.29 0.67 -0.44
N GLN A 63 18.72 1.06 0.75
CA GLN A 63 18.79 0.20 1.94
C GLN A 63 17.69 0.53 2.94
N GLU A 64 17.24 1.78 2.99
CA GLU A 64 16.20 2.26 3.89
C GLU A 64 15.63 3.60 3.37
N ILE A 65 14.33 3.79 3.56
CA ILE A 65 13.62 5.04 3.28
C ILE A 65 13.06 5.55 4.61
N LYS A 66 13.37 6.80 4.96
CA LYS A 66 12.78 7.48 6.13
C LYS A 66 11.97 8.67 5.68
N VAL A 67 10.72 8.69 6.08
CA VAL A 67 9.79 9.80 5.86
C VAL A 67 9.50 10.46 7.19
N THR A 68 9.76 11.76 7.28
CA THR A 68 9.43 12.57 8.47
C THR A 68 8.47 13.68 8.07
N LEU A 69 7.32 13.73 8.73
CA LEU A 69 6.27 14.71 8.50
C LEU A 69 6.25 15.73 9.65
N THR A 70 6.58 16.97 9.34
CA THR A 70 6.56 18.07 10.31
C THR A 70 5.48 19.08 9.96
N ARG A 71 5.31 20.11 10.79
CA ARG A 71 4.33 21.17 10.54
C ARG A 71 4.69 22.06 9.34
N THR A 72 5.96 22.10 8.96
CA THR A 72 6.46 23.01 7.92
C THR A 72 6.97 22.27 6.70
N GLU A 73 7.43 21.03 6.88
CA GLU A 73 8.17 20.28 5.87
C GLU A 73 7.86 18.79 5.91
N GLN A 74 7.97 18.16 4.74
CA GLN A 74 7.90 16.72 4.52
C GLN A 74 9.25 16.29 3.95
N SER A 75 9.94 15.39 4.64
CA SER A 75 11.30 14.98 4.26
C SER A 75 11.39 13.51 3.94
N PHE A 76 12.22 13.18 2.95
CA PHE A 76 12.53 11.82 2.50
C PHE A 76 14.06 11.65 2.50
N GLU A 77 14.54 10.75 3.35
CA GLU A 77 15.93 10.30 3.36
C GLU A 77 16.02 8.94 2.67
N LEU A 78 16.83 8.85 1.62
CA LEU A 78 16.93 7.66 0.76
C LEU A 78 18.29 6.99 0.93
N ILE A 79 18.43 6.21 2.00
CA ILE A 79 19.71 5.67 2.44
C ILE A 79 20.23 4.63 1.45
N GLY A 80 21.52 4.74 1.10
CA GLY A 80 22.21 3.83 0.17
C GLY A 80 22.20 4.24 -1.30
N VAL A 81 21.35 5.20 -1.70
CA VAL A 81 21.31 5.71 -3.08
C VAL A 81 22.50 6.64 -3.34
N ARG A 82 23.26 6.40 -4.41
CA ARG A 82 24.47 7.18 -4.75
C ARG A 82 24.66 7.45 -6.25
N ASN A 83 23.77 6.92 -7.08
CA ASN A 83 23.90 6.92 -8.53
C ASN A 83 23.14 8.07 -9.23
N TRP A 84 22.68 9.06 -8.48
CA TRP A 84 22.03 10.25 -9.02
C TRP A 84 22.99 11.43 -9.01
N THR A 85 22.85 12.31 -10.00
CA THR A 85 23.64 13.54 -10.10
C THR A 85 22.72 14.73 -10.32
N LEU A 86 23.12 15.93 -9.88
CA LEU A 86 22.28 17.12 -10.04
C LEU A 86 22.02 17.43 -11.52
N ASN A 87 23.06 17.31 -12.36
CA ASN A 87 22.94 17.56 -13.80
C ASN A 87 21.90 16.65 -14.45
N GLN A 88 21.88 15.37 -14.07
CA GLN A 88 20.90 14.42 -14.59
C GLN A 88 19.48 14.78 -14.13
N LEU A 89 19.29 15.06 -12.83
CA LEU A 89 17.97 15.40 -12.29
C LEU A 89 17.42 16.70 -12.91
N GLU A 90 18.27 17.72 -13.05
CA GLU A 90 17.90 19.00 -13.65
C GLU A 90 17.54 18.85 -15.13
N ALA A 91 18.37 18.14 -15.91
CA ALA A 91 18.09 17.88 -17.31
C ALA A 91 16.79 17.08 -17.49
N ALA A 92 16.59 16.05 -16.64
CA ALA A 92 15.38 15.25 -16.67
C ALA A 92 14.16 16.05 -16.21
N LEU A 93 14.26 17.00 -15.27
CA LEU A 93 13.11 17.77 -14.78
C LEU A 93 12.38 18.52 -15.90
N PHE A 94 13.11 19.04 -16.88
CA PHE A 94 12.57 19.77 -18.04
C PHE A 94 12.56 18.98 -19.34
N ASN A 95 12.85 17.67 -19.30
CA ASN A 95 12.75 16.81 -20.48
C ASN A 95 11.54 15.86 -20.38
N PRO A 96 10.50 15.99 -21.23
CA PRO A 96 9.39 15.05 -21.21
C PRO A 96 9.80 13.62 -21.62
N ASP A 97 10.92 13.45 -22.32
CA ASP A 97 11.45 12.14 -22.68
C ASP A 97 11.93 11.39 -21.44
N SER A 98 11.76 10.07 -21.43
CA SER A 98 12.22 9.23 -20.32
C SER A 98 13.75 9.15 -20.28
N ASP A 99 14.32 9.42 -19.11
CA ASP A 99 15.71 9.10 -18.79
C ASP A 99 15.92 7.58 -18.86
N PRO A 100 17.10 7.08 -19.26
CA PRO A 100 17.38 5.64 -19.24
C PRO A 100 17.21 4.99 -17.86
N SER A 101 17.40 5.76 -16.79
CA SER A 101 17.20 5.33 -15.41
C SER A 101 15.73 5.43 -15.01
N ARG A 102 15.09 4.26 -14.85
CA ARG A 102 13.73 4.14 -14.27
C ARG A 102 13.61 4.88 -12.94
N ALA A 103 14.64 4.81 -12.09
CA ALA A 103 14.65 5.50 -10.80
C ALA A 103 14.57 7.02 -10.93
N VAL A 104 15.31 7.60 -11.89
CA VAL A 104 15.29 9.05 -12.15
C VAL A 104 13.93 9.48 -12.71
N ASN A 105 13.34 8.68 -13.61
CA ASN A 105 12.00 8.97 -14.13
C ASN A 105 10.94 9.06 -13.03
N HIS A 106 10.95 8.12 -12.08
CA HIS A 106 10.05 8.18 -10.93
C HIS A 106 10.32 9.43 -10.08
N LEU A 107 11.58 9.70 -9.72
CA LEU A 107 11.94 10.84 -8.88
C LEU A 107 11.47 12.15 -9.51
N VAL A 108 11.82 12.37 -10.78
CA VAL A 108 11.46 13.58 -11.53
C VAL A 108 9.96 13.72 -11.68
N THR A 109 9.22 12.63 -11.93
CA THR A 109 7.75 12.66 -11.96
C THR A 109 7.18 13.14 -10.62
N GLY A 110 7.74 12.67 -9.51
CA GLY A 110 7.38 13.16 -8.17
C GLY A 110 7.69 14.65 -7.99
N LEU A 111 8.90 15.09 -8.37
CA LEU A 111 9.33 16.49 -8.26
C LEU A 111 8.49 17.43 -9.12
N ARG A 112 8.07 17.02 -10.33
CA ARG A 112 7.14 17.79 -11.17
C ARG A 112 5.78 17.93 -10.52
N GLY A 113 5.26 16.86 -9.92
CA GLY A 113 4.02 16.89 -9.15
C GLY A 113 4.09 17.92 -8.02
N VAL A 114 5.15 17.88 -7.22
CA VAL A 114 5.36 18.82 -6.11
C VAL A 114 5.53 20.27 -6.61
N GLY A 115 6.44 20.47 -7.57
CA GLY A 115 6.87 21.80 -7.98
C GLY A 115 5.90 22.49 -8.92
N PHE A 116 5.43 21.81 -9.95
CA PHE A 116 4.63 22.40 -11.02
C PHE A 116 3.12 22.27 -10.77
N SER A 117 2.67 21.13 -10.21
CA SER A 117 1.23 20.94 -9.92
C SER A 117 0.86 21.55 -8.58
N ASP A 118 1.54 21.17 -7.49
CA ASP A 118 1.19 21.66 -6.15
C ASP A 118 1.74 23.06 -5.85
N LEU A 119 2.65 23.58 -6.69
CA LEU A 119 3.34 24.86 -6.50
C LEU A 119 4.05 24.96 -5.14
N ARG A 120 4.60 23.84 -4.68
CA ARG A 120 5.33 23.73 -3.41
C ARG A 120 6.82 23.76 -3.65
N GLY A 121 7.54 24.38 -2.72
CA GLY A 121 8.98 24.41 -2.77
C GLY A 121 9.57 23.05 -2.44
N PHE A 122 10.67 22.70 -3.09
CA PHE A 122 11.46 21.54 -2.70
C PHE A 122 12.95 21.84 -2.73
N TRP A 123 13.69 21.06 -1.95
CA TRP A 123 15.14 21.08 -1.89
C TRP A 123 15.63 19.63 -1.93
N ILE A 124 16.57 19.30 -2.81
CA ILE A 124 17.18 17.98 -2.87
C ILE A 124 18.70 18.09 -2.85
N GLY A 125 19.31 17.58 -1.78
CA GLY A 125 20.74 17.40 -1.64
C GLY A 125 21.14 15.97 -1.98
N LEU A 126 22.21 15.79 -2.75
CA LEU A 126 22.72 14.47 -3.14
C LEU A 126 24.13 14.23 -2.54
N PRO A 127 24.53 12.97 -2.32
CA PRO A 127 25.87 12.64 -1.84
C PRO A 127 26.96 13.06 -2.82
N GLY A 128 28.06 13.60 -2.30
CA GLY A 128 29.22 13.99 -3.11
C GLY A 128 29.08 15.33 -3.84
N GLU A 129 27.89 15.92 -3.89
CA GLU A 129 27.66 17.22 -4.49
C GLU A 129 27.95 18.35 -3.48
N SER A 130 28.38 19.51 -3.97
CA SER A 130 28.56 20.73 -3.16
C SER A 130 27.34 21.64 -3.14
N GLU A 131 26.40 21.40 -4.04
CA GLU A 131 25.17 22.16 -4.21
C GLU A 131 23.95 21.26 -4.01
N ALA A 132 22.79 21.86 -3.83
CA ALA A 132 21.50 21.20 -3.84
C ALA A 132 20.63 21.81 -4.92
N LEU A 133 19.77 20.99 -5.52
CA LEU A 133 18.76 21.47 -6.44
C LEU A 133 17.57 21.99 -5.63
N THR A 134 17.11 23.20 -5.93
CA THR A 134 16.00 23.85 -5.24
C THR A 134 14.94 24.31 -6.23
N TRP A 135 13.68 24.24 -5.81
CA TRP A 135 12.55 24.83 -6.49
C TRP A 135 11.82 25.72 -5.50
N ASN A 136 11.61 26.99 -5.86
CA ASN A 136 10.96 27.96 -4.97
C ASN A 136 9.44 28.08 -5.18
N GLY A 137 8.85 27.22 -6.03
CA GLY A 137 7.47 27.33 -6.48
C GLY A 137 7.31 27.97 -7.88
N ASP A 138 8.40 28.41 -8.50
CA ASP A 138 8.38 29.06 -9.83
C ASP A 138 9.62 28.81 -10.68
N GLU A 139 10.79 28.82 -10.04
CA GLU A 139 12.09 28.73 -10.68
C GLU A 139 12.92 27.63 -10.03
N LEU A 140 13.68 26.93 -10.87
CA LEU A 140 14.68 25.98 -10.46
C LEU A 140 15.99 26.72 -10.24
N GLY A 141 16.69 26.39 -9.15
CA GLY A 141 18.01 26.93 -8.86
C GLY A 141 18.91 25.90 -8.21
N ARG A 142 20.16 26.31 -8.01
CA ARG A 142 21.13 25.57 -7.20
C ARG A 142 21.57 26.41 -6.03
N LEU A 143 21.70 25.79 -4.87
CA LEU A 143 22.17 26.46 -3.65
C LEU A 143 23.36 25.71 -3.06
N PRO A 144 24.42 26.41 -2.62
CA PRO A 144 25.53 25.78 -1.89
C PRO A 144 25.02 25.05 -0.65
N MET A 145 25.51 23.82 -0.44
CA MET A 145 25.19 23.06 0.77
C MET A 145 26.20 23.36 1.86
N ALA A 146 25.71 23.76 3.04
CA ALA A 146 26.55 23.96 4.22
C ALA A 146 27.16 22.65 4.76
N ARG A 147 26.51 21.52 4.49
CA ARG A 147 26.92 20.19 4.96
C ARG A 147 26.90 19.20 3.80
N ARG A 148 27.92 18.33 3.73
CA ARG A 148 27.92 17.19 2.82
C ARG A 148 26.86 16.18 3.22
N MET A 149 26.11 15.71 2.22
CA MET A 149 25.10 14.68 2.40
C MET A 149 25.72 13.29 2.30
N GLU A 150 25.27 12.37 3.15
CA GLU A 150 25.66 10.94 3.11
C GLU A 150 24.73 10.11 2.20
N HIS A 151 23.49 10.57 2.07
CA HIS A 151 22.42 10.00 1.26
C HIS A 151 21.55 11.14 0.67
N PRO A 152 20.80 10.89 -0.41
CA PRO A 152 19.83 11.84 -0.90
C PRO A 152 18.82 12.23 0.18
N LEU A 153 18.63 13.53 0.35
CA LEU A 153 17.62 14.12 1.21
C LEU A 153 16.76 15.05 0.37
N LEU A 154 15.48 14.71 0.24
CA LEU A 154 14.46 15.57 -0.33
C LEU A 154 13.66 16.21 0.80
N ILE A 155 13.51 17.52 0.76
CA ILE A 155 12.65 18.30 1.65
C ILE A 155 11.62 19.00 0.77
N VAL A 156 10.35 18.90 1.14
CA VAL A 156 9.23 19.55 0.46
C VAL A 156 8.50 20.43 1.47
N THR A 157 8.20 21.67 1.10
CA THR A 157 7.45 22.58 1.96
C THR A 157 5.99 22.13 2.07
N CYS A 158 5.43 22.21 3.28
CA CYS A 158 4.00 21.98 3.49
C CYS A 158 3.14 23.13 2.95
N LYS A 159 3.72 24.29 2.65
CA LYS A 159 3.05 25.50 2.17
C LYS A 159 3.31 25.68 0.67
N ALA A 160 2.26 25.99 -0.11
CA ALA A 160 2.39 26.38 -1.52
C ALA A 160 2.67 27.89 -1.66
N ARG A 161 3.26 28.30 -2.78
CA ARG A 161 3.72 29.69 -3.00
C ARG A 161 2.62 30.74 -2.79
N PHE A 162 1.41 30.48 -3.27
CA PHE A 162 0.28 31.42 -3.24
C PHE A 162 -0.63 31.28 -2.01
N GLU A 163 -0.30 30.37 -1.08
CA GLU A 163 -1.05 30.25 0.17
C GLU A 163 -0.63 31.34 1.15
N ASP A 164 -0.94 32.59 0.87
CA ASP A 164 -0.72 33.63 1.88
C ASP A 164 -1.52 33.32 3.13
N GLY A 165 -0.82 33.39 4.27
CA GLY A 165 -1.43 33.14 5.57
C GLY A 165 -2.56 34.14 5.76
N GLY A 166 -3.80 33.65 5.80
CA GLY A 166 -4.91 34.43 6.33
C GLY A 166 -4.53 35.02 7.69
N PHE A 167 -5.17 36.13 8.04
CA PHE A 167 -4.84 37.18 9.03
C PHE A 167 -4.23 36.78 10.41
N PHE A 168 -4.04 35.50 10.74
CA PHE A 168 -3.45 35.00 11.99
C PHE A 168 -2.53 33.77 11.89
N GLY A 169 -2.09 33.31 10.70
CA GLY A 169 -1.14 32.18 10.60
C GLY A 169 -1.66 30.83 11.12
N LEU A 170 -2.94 30.74 11.49
CA LEU A 170 -3.63 29.51 11.91
C LEU A 170 -4.02 28.64 10.71
N SER A 171 -4.21 29.22 9.52
CA SER A 171 -4.58 28.49 8.31
C SER A 171 -3.47 27.55 7.82
N SER A 172 -2.20 27.98 7.92
CA SER A 172 -1.05 27.16 7.48
C SER A 172 -0.88 25.89 8.31
N TYR A 173 -1.21 25.93 9.60
CA TYR A 173 -1.20 24.74 10.46
C TYR A 173 -2.27 23.72 10.09
N ALA A 174 -3.47 24.19 9.75
CA ALA A 174 -4.56 23.32 9.32
C ALA A 174 -4.22 22.64 7.98
N THR A 175 -3.73 23.42 7.01
CA THR A 175 -3.30 22.90 5.70
C THR A 175 -2.15 21.89 5.82
N ALA A 176 -1.13 22.18 6.64
CA ALA A 176 -0.03 21.23 6.85
C ALA A 176 -0.50 19.93 7.51
N ARG A 177 -1.43 20.02 8.47
CA ARG A 177 -2.00 18.83 9.12
C ARG A 177 -2.80 17.98 8.15
N GLU A 178 -3.63 18.60 7.31
CA GLU A 178 -4.39 17.90 6.27
C GLU A 178 -3.46 17.23 5.26
N ARG A 179 -2.46 17.96 4.74
CA ARG A 179 -1.46 17.41 3.81
C ARG A 179 -0.69 16.25 4.41
N ASN A 180 -0.26 16.35 5.67
CA ASN A 180 0.42 15.25 6.34
C ASN A 180 -0.50 14.05 6.59
N ALA A 181 -1.77 14.29 6.92
CA ALA A 181 -2.76 13.21 7.06
C ALA A 181 -2.99 12.50 5.73
N THR A 182 -3.13 13.25 4.63
CA THR A 182 -3.25 12.71 3.26
C THR A 182 -2.00 11.91 2.89
N LEU A 183 -0.80 12.47 3.07
CA LEU A 183 0.44 11.82 2.72
C LEU A 183 0.68 10.55 3.54
N GLY A 184 0.46 10.63 4.86
CA GLY A 184 0.59 9.49 5.75
C GLY A 184 -0.41 8.38 5.42
N LYS A 185 -1.65 8.75 5.05
CA LYS A 185 -2.65 7.81 4.55
C LYS A 185 -2.17 7.14 3.27
N VAL A 186 -1.81 7.91 2.24
CA VAL A 186 -1.34 7.41 0.94
C VAL A 186 -0.16 6.44 1.09
N LEU A 187 0.87 6.82 1.84
CA LEU A 187 2.02 5.96 2.08
C LEU A 187 1.63 4.68 2.81
N SER A 188 0.80 4.77 3.85
CA SER A 188 0.36 3.59 4.61
C SER A 188 -0.59 2.68 3.82
N THR A 189 -1.35 3.21 2.86
CA THR A 189 -2.30 2.45 2.03
C THR A 189 -1.65 1.82 0.81
N MET A 190 -0.58 2.41 0.27
CA MET A 190 -0.06 2.02 -1.05
C MET A 190 1.42 1.66 -1.04
N ALA A 191 2.23 2.10 -0.07
CA ALA A 191 3.66 1.79 -0.01
C ALA A 191 4.01 0.67 0.99
N TYR A 192 3.01 -0.02 1.56
CA TYR A 192 3.26 -1.10 2.50
C TYR A 192 3.90 -2.35 1.87
N THR A 193 3.89 -2.43 0.54
CA THR A 193 4.55 -3.48 -0.24
C THR A 193 6.02 -3.15 -0.55
N CYS A 194 6.60 -2.10 0.07
CA CYS A 194 7.98 -1.71 -0.15
C CYS A 194 8.97 -2.82 0.29
N PRO A 195 9.84 -3.33 -0.61
CA PRO A 195 10.81 -4.37 -0.26
C PRO A 195 11.99 -3.85 0.56
N VAL A 196 12.13 -2.53 0.65
CA VAL A 196 13.15 -1.82 1.42
C VAL A 196 12.49 -1.27 2.70
N PRO A 197 13.15 -1.35 3.88
CA PRO A 197 12.66 -0.74 5.11
C PRO A 197 12.12 0.67 4.89
N LEU A 198 10.82 0.87 5.15
CA LEU A 198 10.13 2.14 4.97
C LEU A 198 9.58 2.62 6.31
N HIS A 199 10.11 3.75 6.78
CA HIS A 199 9.66 4.39 8.01
C HIS A 199 8.84 5.63 7.70
N LEU A 200 7.70 5.76 8.38
CA LEU A 200 6.90 6.98 8.44
C LEU A 200 6.85 7.44 9.90
N ASP A 201 7.42 8.61 10.19
CA ASP A 201 7.55 9.16 11.55
C ASP A 201 8.11 8.13 12.55
N ARG A 202 9.19 7.45 12.15
CA ARG A 202 9.88 6.37 12.89
C ARG A 202 9.13 5.03 13.01
N ARG A 203 7.90 4.94 12.51
CA ARG A 203 7.15 3.68 12.46
C ARG A 203 7.41 2.95 11.14
N ARG A 204 7.73 1.66 11.21
CA ARG A 204 7.79 0.80 10.02
C ARG A 204 6.40 0.61 9.43
N ILE A 205 6.29 0.80 8.11
CA ILE A 205 5.03 0.64 7.37
C ILE A 205 5.13 -0.37 6.22
N ASP A 206 6.24 -1.10 6.08
CA ASP A 206 6.50 -2.08 5.01
C ASP A 206 6.23 -3.54 5.43
N ALA A 207 4.99 -4.01 5.34
CA ALA A 207 4.65 -5.43 5.43
C ALA A 207 3.33 -5.71 4.73
N LEU A 208 3.20 -6.89 4.10
CA LEU A 208 1.96 -7.25 3.42
C LEU A 208 0.77 -7.29 4.37
N GLU A 209 0.98 -7.72 5.62
CA GLU A 209 -0.06 -7.78 6.64
C GLU A 209 -0.55 -6.39 7.11
N LEU A 210 0.00 -5.30 6.59
CA LEU A 210 -0.52 -3.95 6.78
C LEU A 210 -1.55 -3.55 5.70
N ASP A 211 -1.89 -4.46 4.78
CA ASP A 211 -3.03 -4.26 3.87
C ASP A 211 -4.29 -3.90 4.66
N GLN A 212 -5.03 -2.89 4.19
CA GLN A 212 -6.16 -2.36 4.97
C GLN A 212 -7.39 -3.27 4.93
N ILE A 213 -7.48 -4.11 3.90
CA ILE A 213 -8.63 -4.99 3.67
C ILE A 213 -8.34 -6.38 4.21
N HIS A 214 -7.24 -7.00 3.79
CA HIS A 214 -6.89 -8.37 4.16
C HIS A 214 -5.77 -8.46 5.19
N GLY A 215 -5.12 -7.37 5.56
CA GLY A 215 -4.14 -7.37 6.63
C GLY A 215 -4.79 -7.29 8.01
N TRP A 216 -3.97 -6.95 9.00
CA TRP A 216 -4.40 -6.70 10.36
C TRP A 216 -5.16 -5.39 10.47
N SER A 217 -6.45 -5.44 10.79
CA SER A 217 -7.25 -4.23 10.99
C SER A 217 -8.30 -4.39 12.09
N LYS A 218 -9.09 -3.34 12.30
CA LYS A 218 -10.24 -3.40 13.23
C LYS A 218 -11.39 -4.25 12.68
N THR A 219 -11.38 -4.50 11.36
CA THR A 219 -12.46 -5.18 10.66
C THR A 219 -12.03 -6.46 9.96
N SER A 220 -10.74 -6.79 9.99
CA SER A 220 -10.16 -7.93 9.28
C SER A 220 -9.14 -8.63 10.17
N GLN A 221 -9.23 -9.95 10.16
CA GLN A 221 -8.40 -10.84 10.95
C GLN A 221 -7.67 -11.77 9.99
N LEU A 222 -6.35 -11.64 9.94
CA LEU A 222 -5.49 -12.50 9.13
C LEU A 222 -5.57 -13.94 9.63
N LEU A 223 -5.96 -14.84 8.73
CA LEU A 223 -5.99 -16.28 8.94
C LEU A 223 -4.68 -16.90 8.49
N ALA A 224 -4.27 -16.61 7.25
CA ALA A 224 -3.08 -17.20 6.64
C ALA A 224 -2.31 -16.19 5.80
N LEU A 225 -0.99 -16.38 5.74
CA LEU A 225 -0.08 -15.75 4.79
C LEU A 225 0.56 -16.88 3.99
N GLY A 226 0.55 -16.77 2.66
CA GLY A 226 1.14 -17.76 1.77
C GLY A 226 1.99 -17.13 0.67
N PHE A 227 2.87 -17.95 0.11
CA PHE A 227 3.77 -17.59 -0.98
C PHE A 227 3.81 -18.72 -1.98
N GLU A 228 3.52 -18.40 -3.24
CA GLU A 228 3.56 -19.34 -4.33
C GLU A 228 4.63 -18.92 -5.35
N ASP A 229 5.27 -19.92 -5.93
CA ASP A 229 6.21 -19.77 -7.05
C ASP A 229 5.51 -20.23 -8.35
N GLY A 230 5.94 -19.71 -9.49
CA GLY A 230 5.32 -20.04 -10.77
C GLY A 230 5.86 -19.21 -11.92
N ASP A 231 5.25 -19.35 -13.10
CA ASP A 231 5.61 -18.61 -14.33
C ASP A 231 5.04 -17.18 -14.31
N LEU A 232 5.42 -16.40 -13.31
CA LEU A 232 5.13 -14.98 -13.18
C LEU A 232 6.39 -14.22 -12.78
N PRO A 233 6.52 -12.93 -13.12
CA PRO A 233 7.65 -12.13 -12.68
C PRO A 233 7.75 -12.06 -11.16
N SER A 234 8.99 -12.11 -10.67
CA SER A 234 9.30 -12.07 -9.24
C SER A 234 8.73 -10.80 -8.58
N LEU A 235 7.94 -11.02 -7.53
CA LEU A 235 7.49 -10.01 -6.58
C LEU A 235 8.48 -9.97 -5.41
N LYS A 236 9.09 -8.81 -5.18
CA LYS A 236 9.92 -8.59 -3.99
C LYS A 236 9.04 -8.40 -2.75
N ILE A 237 9.39 -9.06 -1.66
CA ILE A 237 8.60 -9.10 -0.43
C ILE A 237 9.16 -8.13 0.62
N PRO A 238 8.31 -7.32 1.30
CA PRO A 238 8.74 -6.46 2.40
C PRO A 238 9.39 -7.26 3.52
N ARG A 239 10.49 -6.72 4.08
CA ARG A 239 11.31 -7.44 5.06
C ARG A 239 10.62 -7.70 6.41
N GLN A 240 9.55 -6.96 6.74
CA GLN A 240 8.75 -7.20 7.95
C GLN A 240 7.61 -8.18 7.73
N THR A 241 7.37 -8.62 6.49
CA THR A 241 6.35 -9.62 6.21
C THR A 241 6.68 -10.92 6.97
N GLY A 242 5.70 -11.45 7.69
CA GLY A 242 5.82 -12.58 8.60
C GLY A 242 6.42 -12.23 9.97
N LYS A 243 6.87 -11.00 10.21
CA LYS A 243 7.51 -10.57 11.48
C LYS A 243 6.63 -9.65 12.31
N ILE A 244 5.60 -9.07 11.73
CA ILE A 244 4.68 -8.21 12.47
C ILE A 244 3.89 -9.06 13.47
N GLU A 245 4.08 -8.75 14.74
CA GLU A 245 3.20 -9.19 15.82
C GLU A 245 2.34 -8.02 16.23
N LEU A 246 1.11 -7.98 15.73
CA LEU A 246 0.13 -6.98 16.16
C LEU A 246 -0.58 -7.48 17.42
N TRP A 247 -0.01 -7.13 18.56
CA TRP A 247 -0.52 -7.50 19.89
C TRP A 247 -1.75 -6.66 20.30
N ASP A 248 -1.90 -5.44 19.76
CA ASP A 248 -2.81 -4.41 20.29
C ASP A 248 -4.12 -4.21 19.52
N HIS A 249 -4.42 -5.01 18.51
CA HIS A 249 -5.76 -4.93 17.92
C HIS A 249 -6.78 -5.67 18.82
N PRO A 250 -7.86 -4.97 19.25
CA PRO A 250 -8.91 -5.57 20.06
C PRO A 250 -9.80 -6.42 19.16
N VAL A 251 -9.26 -7.49 18.61
CA VAL A 251 -10.06 -8.55 17.98
C VAL A 251 -10.59 -9.46 19.09
N ASP A 252 -11.76 -10.04 18.88
CA ASP A 252 -12.35 -11.10 19.71
C ASP A 252 -11.26 -12.06 20.22
N THR A 253 -11.13 -12.18 21.55
CA THR A 253 -10.18 -13.05 22.24
C THR A 253 -10.20 -14.48 21.72
N THR A 254 -11.35 -14.96 21.27
CA THR A 254 -11.52 -16.32 20.74
C THR A 254 -10.96 -16.44 19.32
N MET A 255 -11.15 -15.44 18.47
CA MET A 255 -10.53 -15.43 17.13
C MET A 255 -9.01 -15.30 17.22
N LYS A 256 -8.48 -14.61 18.23
CA LYS A 256 -7.04 -14.58 18.50
C LYS A 256 -6.47 -15.98 18.73
N GLU A 257 -7.23 -16.90 19.33
CA GLU A 257 -6.80 -18.27 19.61
C GLU A 257 -6.95 -19.19 18.40
N VAL A 258 -8.09 -19.13 17.70
CA VAL A 258 -8.31 -19.92 16.47
C VAL A 258 -7.27 -19.54 15.41
N THR A 259 -7.04 -18.24 15.20
CA THR A 259 -6.03 -17.79 14.25
C THR A 259 -4.60 -18.07 14.70
N ARG A 260 -4.33 -18.33 16.00
CA ARG A 260 -2.97 -18.63 16.46
C ARG A 260 -2.43 -19.93 15.85
N GLU A 261 -3.28 -20.91 15.55
CA GLU A 261 -2.85 -22.15 14.90
C GLU A 261 -2.76 -22.05 13.38
N PHE A 262 -3.63 -21.28 12.73
CA PHE A 262 -3.46 -20.95 11.31
C PHE A 262 -2.23 -20.06 11.03
N ARG A 263 -1.65 -19.46 12.09
CA ARG A 263 -0.43 -18.64 12.06
C ARG A 263 0.87 -19.46 12.09
N GLU A 264 0.90 -20.70 11.61
CA GLU A 264 2.20 -21.27 11.23
C GLU A 264 2.80 -20.34 10.18
N ARG A 265 3.74 -19.50 10.62
CA ARG A 265 4.29 -18.45 9.80
C ARG A 265 5.10 -19.13 8.69
N PRO A 266 4.79 -18.88 7.42
CA PRO A 266 5.65 -19.37 6.36
C PRO A 266 7.07 -18.84 6.58
N PRO A 267 8.10 -19.59 6.13
CA PRO A 267 9.47 -19.12 6.22
C PRO A 267 9.59 -17.75 5.55
N ALA A 268 10.38 -16.86 6.16
CA ALA A 268 10.59 -15.53 5.61
C ALA A 268 11.16 -15.64 4.19
N ARG A 269 10.51 -14.95 3.24
CA ARG A 269 10.94 -14.87 1.84
C ARG A 269 11.31 -13.44 1.48
N THR A 270 12.25 -13.29 0.57
CA THR A 270 12.62 -12.01 -0.06
C THR A 270 11.93 -11.80 -1.39
N GLU A 271 11.48 -12.88 -2.02
CA GLU A 271 10.77 -12.87 -3.29
C GLU A 271 9.89 -14.12 -3.47
N CYS A 272 8.88 -14.02 -4.34
CA CYS A 272 8.06 -15.13 -4.84
C CYS A 272 7.33 -14.70 -6.13
N ALA A 273 6.58 -15.60 -6.77
CA ALA A 273 5.71 -15.23 -7.90
C ALA A 273 4.43 -14.52 -7.42
N VAL A 274 3.80 -15.06 -6.37
CA VAL A 274 2.58 -14.52 -5.76
C VAL A 274 2.70 -14.60 -4.24
N ALA A 275 2.33 -13.53 -3.55
CA ALA A 275 2.07 -13.57 -2.10
C ALA A 275 0.58 -13.37 -1.87
N PHE A 276 0.01 -14.02 -0.86
CA PHE A 276 -1.41 -13.87 -0.54
C PHE A 276 -1.70 -13.88 0.95
N LEU A 277 -2.79 -13.22 1.31
CA LEU A 277 -3.37 -13.13 2.65
C LEU A 277 -4.79 -13.67 2.57
N VAL A 278 -5.14 -14.52 3.53
CA VAL A 278 -6.52 -15.00 3.72
C VAL A 278 -7.04 -14.42 5.00
N SER A 279 -8.22 -13.79 4.96
CA SER A 279 -8.74 -13.05 6.10
C SER A 279 -10.21 -13.27 6.31
N ALA A 280 -10.59 -13.26 7.59
CA ALA A 280 -11.98 -13.24 8.05
C ALA A 280 -12.37 -11.81 8.45
N HIS A 281 -13.56 -11.38 8.03
CA HIS A 281 -14.04 -10.01 8.20
C HIS A 281 -15.10 -9.90 9.28
N LEU A 282 -14.80 -9.12 10.31
CA LEU A 282 -15.62 -8.99 11.50
C LEU A 282 -15.71 -7.54 11.92
N GLU A 283 -16.90 -7.03 12.20
CA GLU A 283 -17.08 -5.68 12.73
C GLU A 283 -17.68 -5.69 14.13
N ARG A 284 -17.23 -4.76 14.97
CA ARG A 284 -17.76 -4.57 16.32
C ARG A 284 -18.94 -3.61 16.26
N VAL A 285 -20.14 -4.15 16.47
CA VAL A 285 -21.40 -3.38 16.42
C VAL A 285 -21.97 -3.22 17.83
N GLN A 286 -22.45 -2.03 18.15
CA GLN A 286 -23.18 -1.80 19.40
C GLN A 286 -24.62 -2.33 19.26
N GLN A 287 -24.97 -3.31 20.09
CA GLN A 287 -26.33 -3.81 20.24
C GLN A 287 -26.82 -3.49 21.65
N GLY A 288 -27.55 -2.39 21.79
CA GLY A 288 -27.95 -1.86 23.09
C GLY A 288 -26.73 -1.40 23.90
N LYS A 289 -26.53 -2.00 25.08
CA LYS A 289 -25.39 -1.70 25.98
C LYS A 289 -24.18 -2.62 25.77
N THR A 290 -24.32 -3.61 24.89
CA THR A 290 -23.30 -4.63 24.64
C THR A 290 -22.72 -4.47 23.25
N ALA A 291 -21.39 -4.54 23.15
CA ALA A 291 -20.75 -4.62 21.85
C ALA A 291 -20.65 -6.09 21.43
N VAL A 292 -21.13 -6.40 20.22
CA VAL A 292 -21.14 -7.75 19.65
C VAL A 292 -20.34 -7.73 18.35
N TRP A 293 -19.59 -8.79 18.09
CA TRP A 293 -18.92 -8.99 16.81
C TRP A 293 -19.90 -9.57 15.80
N LYS A 294 -20.01 -8.92 14.65
CA LYS A 294 -20.81 -9.38 13.52
C LYS A 294 -19.90 -9.71 12.35
N GLU A 295 -20.32 -10.72 11.59
CA GLU A 295 -19.75 -11.01 10.29
C GLU A 295 -19.95 -9.81 9.36
N ARG A 296 -18.90 -9.48 8.63
CA ARG A 296 -18.94 -8.54 7.52
C ARG A 296 -18.52 -9.30 6.28
N GLU A 297 -19.08 -8.96 5.14
CA GLU A 297 -18.65 -9.50 3.86
C GLU A 297 -17.66 -8.54 3.20
N ASP A 298 -16.62 -9.09 2.58
CA ASP A 298 -15.70 -8.33 1.74
C ASP A 298 -15.30 -9.12 0.49
N CYS A 299 -14.79 -8.43 -0.52
CA CYS A 299 -14.37 -9.03 -1.77
C CYS A 299 -12.91 -9.51 -1.70
N SER A 300 -12.55 -10.43 -2.59
CA SER A 300 -11.14 -10.78 -2.79
C SER A 300 -10.49 -9.77 -3.75
N HIS A 301 -9.23 -9.41 -3.51
CA HIS A 301 -8.53 -8.37 -4.26
C HIS A 301 -7.13 -8.80 -4.73
N CYS A 302 -6.82 -8.47 -5.97
CA CYS A 302 -5.49 -8.53 -6.55
C CYS A 302 -4.84 -7.15 -6.49
N ASN A 303 -3.71 -7.04 -5.78
CA ASN A 303 -2.90 -5.84 -5.66
C ASN A 303 -1.68 -5.93 -6.60
N TRP A 304 -1.65 -5.05 -7.60
CA TRP A 304 -0.54 -4.93 -8.53
C TRP A 304 0.53 -4.01 -7.94
N VAL A 305 1.76 -4.51 -7.83
CA VAL A 305 2.87 -3.84 -7.16
C VAL A 305 3.96 -3.45 -8.17
N ALA A 306 4.29 -2.17 -8.26
CA ALA A 306 5.43 -1.66 -9.02
C ALA A 306 6.38 -0.89 -8.09
N ASP A 307 7.66 -1.29 -8.07
CA ASP A 307 8.72 -0.66 -7.26
C ASP A 307 8.30 -0.44 -5.79
N GLY A 308 7.68 -1.45 -5.18
CA GLY A 308 7.30 -1.41 -3.77
C GLY A 308 6.05 -0.58 -3.46
N VAL A 309 5.27 -0.20 -4.48
CA VAL A 309 4.00 0.51 -4.33
C VAL A 309 2.88 -0.28 -5.02
N VAL A 310 1.74 -0.43 -4.35
CA VAL A 310 0.49 -0.90 -4.96
C VAL A 310 0.00 0.17 -5.93
N VAL A 311 0.12 -0.08 -7.23
CA VAL A 311 -0.32 0.86 -8.28
C VAL A 311 -1.79 0.65 -8.63
N GLN A 312 -2.31 -0.57 -8.52
CA GLN A 312 -3.71 -0.83 -8.82
C GLN A 312 -4.23 -2.01 -8.01
N THR A 313 -5.48 -1.90 -7.56
CA THR A 313 -6.21 -3.00 -6.93
C THR A 313 -7.36 -3.42 -7.85
N GLN A 314 -7.47 -4.72 -8.10
CA GLN A 314 -8.50 -5.32 -8.95
C GLN A 314 -9.32 -6.31 -8.14
N THR A 315 -10.64 -6.14 -8.11
CA THR A 315 -11.56 -7.03 -7.39
C THR A 315 -11.84 -8.32 -8.16
N LEU A 316 -11.86 -9.44 -7.45
CA LEU A 316 -12.24 -10.74 -7.97
C LEU A 316 -13.76 -10.93 -7.90
N GLY A 317 -14.44 -10.53 -8.97
CA GLY A 317 -15.90 -10.62 -9.04
C GLY A 317 -16.64 -9.72 -8.04
N PRO A 318 -17.97 -9.64 -8.11
CA PRO A 318 -18.76 -8.81 -7.19
C PRO A 318 -19.11 -9.51 -5.88
N GLU A 319 -18.82 -10.81 -5.76
CA GLU A 319 -19.28 -11.62 -4.64
C GLU A 319 -18.42 -11.37 -3.40
N ALA A 320 -19.00 -10.67 -2.43
CA ALA A 320 -18.42 -10.53 -1.12
C ALA A 320 -18.63 -11.81 -0.28
N SER A 321 -17.74 -12.08 0.67
CA SER A 321 -17.90 -13.18 1.62
C SER A 321 -17.23 -12.86 2.96
N PHE A 322 -17.65 -13.56 4.00
CA PHE A 322 -17.05 -13.45 5.33
C PHE A 322 -15.53 -13.73 5.33
N CYS A 323 -15.09 -14.64 4.47
CA CYS A 323 -13.67 -14.90 4.21
C CYS A 323 -13.33 -14.44 2.80
N SER A 324 -12.23 -13.70 2.63
CA SER A 324 -11.72 -13.31 1.32
C SER A 324 -10.19 -13.36 1.27
N ALA A 325 -9.64 -13.28 0.07
CA ALA A 325 -8.19 -13.28 -0.15
C ALA A 325 -7.71 -11.98 -0.81
N GLY A 326 -6.62 -11.45 -0.28
CA GLY A 326 -5.84 -10.37 -0.90
C GLY A 326 -4.54 -10.96 -1.42
N TRP A 327 -4.21 -10.80 -2.69
CA TRP A 327 -2.94 -11.29 -3.23
C TRP A 327 -2.18 -10.22 -4.01
N PHE A 328 -0.88 -10.43 -4.16
CA PHE A 328 0.07 -9.44 -4.63
C PHE A 328 0.81 -9.96 -5.84
N LEU A 329 0.94 -9.12 -6.87
CA LEU A 329 1.63 -9.44 -8.12
C LEU A 329 2.59 -8.36 -8.54
N SER A 330 3.70 -8.75 -9.17
CA SER A 330 4.57 -7.79 -9.83
C SER A 330 3.91 -7.19 -11.06
N ALA A 331 3.85 -5.87 -11.10
CA ALA A 331 3.45 -5.08 -12.25
C ALA A 331 4.64 -4.76 -13.18
N ASP A 332 5.84 -5.28 -12.90
CA ASP A 332 7.01 -4.99 -13.71
C ASP A 332 6.83 -5.45 -15.17
N GLY A 333 7.19 -4.57 -16.09
CA GLY A 333 7.07 -4.78 -17.52
C GLY A 333 5.64 -4.68 -18.08
N LEU A 334 4.63 -4.38 -17.26
CA LEU A 334 3.29 -4.08 -17.75
C LEU A 334 3.18 -2.65 -18.25
N GLU A 335 2.38 -2.44 -19.29
CA GLU A 335 2.07 -1.10 -19.77
C GLU A 335 1.21 -0.33 -18.75
N THR A 336 1.56 0.93 -18.55
CA THR A 336 0.84 1.85 -17.68
C THR A 336 0.24 3.02 -18.47
N ASP A 337 -0.66 3.74 -17.84
CA ASP A 337 -1.05 5.07 -18.29
C ASP A 337 0.10 6.09 -18.13
N LEU A 338 -0.16 7.35 -18.49
CA LEU A 338 0.79 8.45 -18.35
C LEU A 338 1.19 8.72 -16.89
N THR A 339 0.35 8.32 -15.92
CA THR A 339 0.63 8.51 -14.51
C THR A 339 1.59 7.46 -13.96
N THR A 340 1.75 6.34 -14.65
CA THR A 340 2.49 5.16 -14.21
C THR A 340 2.00 4.63 -12.85
N LEU A 341 0.77 4.98 -12.47
CA LEU A 341 0.04 4.53 -11.29
C LEU A 341 -1.30 3.88 -11.68
N SER A 342 -1.55 3.62 -12.96
CA SER A 342 -2.63 2.74 -13.40
C SER A 342 -2.13 1.84 -14.52
N LEU A 343 -2.54 0.57 -14.51
CA LEU A 343 -2.18 -0.38 -15.55
C LEU A 343 -3.16 -0.31 -16.71
N ARG A 344 -2.65 -0.41 -17.93
CA ARG A 344 -3.49 -0.59 -19.12
C ARG A 344 -4.03 -2.01 -19.14
N ASP A 345 -5.22 -2.18 -19.72
CA ASP A 345 -5.77 -3.50 -19.97
C ASP A 345 -5.06 -4.12 -21.19
N THR A 346 -4.24 -5.13 -20.94
CA THR A 346 -3.40 -5.78 -21.95
C THR A 346 -3.52 -7.31 -21.83
N PRO A 347 -3.28 -8.06 -22.93
CA PRO A 347 -3.30 -9.52 -22.87
C PRO A 347 -2.35 -10.10 -21.81
N GLU A 348 -1.16 -9.52 -21.66
CA GLU A 348 -0.17 -9.97 -20.68
C GLU A 348 -0.64 -9.72 -19.24
N ARG A 349 -1.25 -8.56 -18.94
CA ARG A 349 -1.85 -8.31 -17.64
C ARG A 349 -2.93 -9.34 -17.31
N ASN A 350 -3.81 -9.63 -18.27
CA ASN A 350 -4.89 -10.60 -18.10
C ASN A 350 -4.35 -12.02 -17.91
N ARG A 351 -3.32 -12.41 -18.67
CA ARG A 351 -2.61 -13.68 -18.49
C ARG A 351 -2.07 -13.82 -17.07
N ARG A 352 -1.33 -12.82 -16.57
CA ARG A 352 -0.77 -12.83 -15.21
C ARG A 352 -1.85 -12.90 -14.14
N PHE A 353 -2.96 -12.18 -14.34
CA PHE A 353 -4.10 -12.25 -13.43
C PHE A 353 -4.67 -13.68 -13.35
N GLN A 354 -4.92 -14.35 -14.49
CA GLN A 354 -5.46 -15.71 -14.46
C GLN A 354 -4.49 -16.73 -13.86
N LEU A 355 -3.20 -16.67 -14.22
CA LEU A 355 -2.18 -17.55 -13.64
C LEU A 355 -2.07 -17.33 -12.12
N SER A 356 -2.11 -16.07 -11.67
CA SER A 356 -2.08 -15.79 -10.23
C SER A 356 -3.27 -16.38 -9.48
N ARG A 357 -4.47 -16.37 -10.09
CA ARG A 357 -5.65 -16.99 -9.49
C ARG A 357 -5.48 -18.49 -9.32
N GLN A 358 -4.90 -19.16 -10.31
CA GLN A 358 -4.61 -20.60 -10.22
C GLN A 358 -3.64 -20.89 -9.07
N LEU A 359 -2.53 -20.15 -9.00
CA LEU A 359 -1.54 -20.30 -7.92
C LEU A 359 -2.15 -20.04 -6.53
N VAL A 360 -2.95 -18.99 -6.38
CA VAL A 360 -3.65 -18.74 -5.10
C VAL A 360 -4.64 -19.85 -4.79
N GLY A 361 -5.35 -20.38 -5.79
CA GLY A 361 -6.24 -21.55 -5.62
C GLY A 361 -5.50 -22.78 -5.12
N GLU A 362 -4.33 -23.09 -5.67
CA GLU A 362 -3.45 -24.18 -5.22
C GLU A 362 -2.95 -23.95 -3.79
N GLY A 363 -2.51 -22.72 -3.47
CA GLY A 363 -2.11 -22.34 -2.12
C GLY A 363 -3.25 -22.48 -1.10
N LEU A 364 -4.47 -22.12 -1.49
CA LEU A 364 -5.67 -22.30 -0.65
C LEU A 364 -6.01 -23.78 -0.43
N GLN A 365 -5.84 -24.64 -1.43
CA GLN A 365 -6.03 -26.09 -1.30
C GLN A 365 -5.08 -26.70 -0.27
N ASN A 366 -3.81 -26.25 -0.26
CA ASN A 366 -2.83 -26.68 0.72
C ASN A 366 -3.20 -26.24 2.15
N LEU A 367 -3.81 -25.05 2.29
CA LEU A 367 -4.31 -24.56 3.58
C LEU A 367 -5.56 -25.31 4.05
N THR A 368 -6.49 -25.67 3.17
CA THR A 368 -7.72 -26.40 3.53
C THR A 368 -7.47 -27.89 3.79
N ALA A 369 -6.38 -28.45 3.28
CA ALA A 369 -5.94 -29.81 3.57
C ALA A 369 -5.37 -29.99 5.00
N MET A 370 -5.25 -28.93 5.81
CA MET A 370 -4.87 -29.05 7.23
C MET A 370 -5.89 -29.85 8.05
N ASP A 371 -5.38 -30.70 8.93
CA ASP A 371 -6.15 -31.66 9.73
C ASP A 371 -7.21 -30.96 10.62
N PRO A 372 -8.52 -31.19 10.37
CA PRO A 372 -9.62 -30.64 11.16
C PRO A 372 -9.55 -31.01 12.64
N SER A 373 -8.87 -32.11 12.99
CA SER A 373 -8.78 -32.58 14.36
C SER A 373 -8.03 -31.59 15.28
N LYS A 374 -7.05 -30.84 14.75
CA LYS A 374 -6.28 -29.83 15.51
C LYS A 374 -7.14 -28.65 15.97
N ILE A 375 -8.06 -28.20 15.11
CA ILE A 375 -9.00 -27.10 15.40
C ILE A 375 -9.95 -27.49 16.56
N SER A 376 -10.45 -28.73 16.55
CA SER A 376 -11.36 -29.23 17.59
C SER A 376 -10.68 -29.44 18.96
N GLU A 377 -9.38 -29.71 19.00
CA GLU A 377 -8.64 -29.97 20.24
C GLU A 377 -8.30 -28.67 21.00
N LEU A 378 -8.16 -27.56 20.28
CA LEU A 378 -7.82 -26.24 20.82
C LEU A 378 -8.94 -25.57 21.61
N GLU A 379 -10.17 -25.62 21.09
CA GLU A 379 -11.32 -24.97 21.74
C GLU A 379 -11.62 -25.62 23.10
N ARG A 380 -11.24 -26.89 23.25
CA ARG A 380 -11.30 -27.60 24.53
C ARG A 380 -10.29 -27.07 25.56
N LYS A 381 -9.25 -26.32 25.16
CA LYS A 381 -8.19 -25.86 26.07
C LYS A 381 -8.33 -24.41 26.54
N SER A 382 -8.95 -23.50 25.77
CA SER A 382 -9.03 -22.09 26.17
C SER A 382 -10.29 -21.71 26.95
N THR A 383 -11.45 -22.19 26.55
CA THR A 383 -12.75 -21.82 27.16
C THR A 383 -13.12 -22.67 28.37
N VAL A 384 -12.48 -23.84 28.52
CA VAL A 384 -12.61 -24.72 29.68
C VAL A 384 -12.10 -24.03 30.96
N LYS A 385 -11.12 -23.11 30.89
CA LYS A 385 -10.57 -22.48 32.10
C LYS A 385 -11.59 -21.61 32.85
N GLY A 386 -12.38 -20.79 32.15
CA GLY A 386 -13.38 -19.92 32.79
C GLY A 386 -14.60 -20.69 33.29
N ALA A 387 -15.11 -21.62 32.48
CA ALA A 387 -16.30 -22.39 32.85
C ALA A 387 -16.02 -23.48 33.90
N VAL A 388 -14.80 -24.05 33.91
CA VAL A 388 -14.34 -24.95 34.99
C VAL A 388 -14.17 -24.18 36.29
N VAL A 389 -13.68 -22.94 36.27
CA VAL A 389 -13.62 -22.11 37.48
C VAL A 389 -15.02 -21.91 38.07
N PHE A 390 -16.04 -21.60 37.27
CA PHE A 390 -17.42 -21.47 37.76
C PHE A 390 -18.04 -22.80 38.22
N LEU A 391 -17.71 -23.92 37.58
CA LEU A 391 -18.13 -25.26 38.03
C LEU A 391 -17.47 -25.64 39.37
N VAL A 392 -16.17 -25.36 39.53
CA VAL A 392 -15.40 -25.65 40.75
C VAL A 392 -15.85 -24.71 41.90
N LEU A 393 -16.04 -23.42 41.63
CA LEU A 393 -16.61 -22.47 42.60
C LEU A 393 -18.04 -22.86 42.97
N GLY A 394 -18.85 -23.27 41.99
CA GLY A 394 -20.21 -23.71 42.21
C GLY A 394 -20.28 -24.96 43.10
N ALA A 395 -19.41 -25.94 42.86
CA ALA A 395 -19.28 -27.14 43.70
C ALA A 395 -18.80 -26.82 45.13
N GLY A 396 -17.90 -25.84 45.30
CA GLY A 396 -17.49 -25.35 46.62
C GLY A 396 -18.62 -24.61 47.35
N LEU A 397 -19.34 -23.74 46.64
CA LEU A 397 -20.45 -22.96 47.18
C LEU A 397 -21.66 -23.81 47.51
N THR A 398 -21.89 -24.96 46.87
CA THR A 398 -23.03 -25.83 47.23
C THR A 398 -23.00 -26.33 48.66
N PHE A 399 -21.82 -26.44 49.29
CA PHE A 399 -21.69 -26.84 50.69
C PHE A 399 -22.02 -25.70 51.68
N LEU A 400 -21.89 -24.45 51.24
CA LEU A 400 -22.13 -23.26 52.06
C LEU A 400 -23.52 -22.65 51.79
N SER A 401 -23.96 -22.70 50.54
CA SER A 401 -25.23 -22.20 50.05
C SER A 401 -25.66 -22.97 48.80
N PRO A 402 -26.54 -23.99 48.95
CA PRO A 402 -26.96 -24.85 47.84
C PRO A 402 -27.51 -24.09 46.64
N VAL A 403 -28.29 -23.03 46.88
CA VAL A 403 -28.92 -22.21 45.83
C VAL A 403 -27.87 -21.47 44.99
N HIS A 404 -26.88 -20.85 45.62
CA HIS A 404 -25.83 -20.12 44.91
C HIS A 404 -24.84 -21.05 44.21
N GLY A 405 -24.56 -22.21 44.82
CA GLY A 405 -23.73 -23.24 44.20
C GLY A 405 -24.35 -23.81 42.93
N VAL A 406 -25.65 -24.16 42.95
CA VAL A 406 -26.38 -24.64 41.77
C VAL A 406 -26.46 -23.56 40.68
N ALA A 407 -26.70 -22.30 41.04
CA ALA A 407 -26.71 -21.19 40.07
C ALA A 407 -25.34 -20.99 39.40
N CYS A 408 -24.24 -21.06 40.17
CA CYS A 408 -22.88 -20.97 39.63
C CYS A 408 -22.53 -22.16 38.73
N MET A 409 -22.91 -23.38 39.11
CA MET A 409 -22.75 -24.57 38.25
C MET A 409 -23.57 -24.47 36.97
N GLY A 410 -24.80 -23.95 37.05
CA GLY A 410 -25.65 -23.68 35.89
C GLY A 410 -25.04 -22.67 34.93
N MET A 411 -24.43 -21.59 35.44
CA MET A 411 -23.69 -20.62 34.63
C MET A 411 -22.42 -21.24 34.00
N GLY A 412 -21.71 -22.10 34.73
CA GLY A 412 -20.57 -22.86 34.18
C GLY A 412 -20.98 -23.83 33.06
N ALA A 413 -22.06 -24.59 33.26
CA ALA A 413 -22.60 -25.52 32.27
C ALA A 413 -23.19 -24.80 31.04
N PHE A 414 -23.92 -23.69 31.25
CA PHE A 414 -24.40 -22.84 30.16
C PHE A 414 -23.24 -22.18 29.40
N GLY A 415 -22.19 -21.73 30.10
CA GLY A 415 -20.96 -21.23 29.48
C GLY A 415 -20.27 -22.29 28.61
N LEU A 416 -20.20 -23.55 29.07
CA LEU A 416 -19.71 -24.67 28.26
C LEU A 416 -20.61 -24.95 27.05
N TYR A 417 -21.94 -24.97 27.22
CA TYR A 417 -22.89 -25.26 26.15
C TYR A 417 -22.97 -24.14 25.09
N ALA A 418 -23.05 -22.89 25.52
CA ALA A 418 -23.06 -21.73 24.63
C ALA A 418 -21.71 -21.56 23.93
N SER A 419 -20.58 -21.84 24.59
CA SER A 419 -19.26 -21.78 23.94
C SER A 419 -19.04 -22.90 22.93
N THR A 420 -19.52 -24.12 23.21
CA THR A 420 -19.42 -25.24 22.26
C THR A 420 -20.31 -25.03 21.03
N ASN A 421 -21.49 -24.43 21.18
CA ASN A 421 -22.34 -24.08 20.03
C ASN A 421 -21.78 -22.89 19.23
N ALA A 422 -21.25 -21.86 19.90
CA ALA A 422 -20.64 -20.71 19.23
C ALA A 422 -19.32 -21.08 18.52
N GLY A 423 -18.49 -21.94 19.12
CA GLY A 423 -17.27 -22.49 18.52
C GLY A 423 -17.57 -23.33 17.28
N LYS A 424 -18.49 -24.31 17.39
CA LYS A 424 -18.95 -25.12 16.25
C LYS A 424 -19.55 -24.29 15.12
N GLN A 425 -20.32 -23.26 15.46
CA GLN A 425 -20.87 -22.35 14.46
C GLN A 425 -19.74 -21.59 13.73
N ARG A 426 -18.73 -21.11 14.45
CA ARG A 426 -17.59 -20.36 13.87
C ARG A 426 -16.64 -21.25 13.08
N GLU A 427 -16.35 -22.47 13.55
CA GLU A 427 -15.59 -23.46 12.77
C GLU A 427 -16.30 -23.76 11.46
N ARG A 428 -17.62 -23.99 11.52
CA ARG A 428 -18.44 -24.20 10.33
C ARG A 428 -18.39 -23.00 9.39
N LEU A 429 -18.52 -21.78 9.91
CA LEU A 429 -18.44 -20.55 9.11
C LEU A 429 -17.06 -20.36 8.47
N LEU A 430 -15.98 -20.67 9.17
CA LEU A 430 -14.63 -20.61 8.61
C LEU A 430 -14.43 -21.67 7.53
N ARG A 431 -14.90 -22.91 7.75
CA ARG A 431 -14.81 -23.99 6.75
C ARG A 431 -15.66 -23.68 5.52
N ASP A 432 -16.90 -23.27 5.72
CA ASP A 432 -17.81 -22.88 4.65
C ASP A 432 -17.26 -21.66 3.90
N GLY A 433 -16.72 -20.67 4.63
CA GLY A 433 -16.08 -19.49 4.06
C GLY A 433 -14.84 -19.80 3.23
N LEU A 434 -13.95 -20.68 3.71
CA LEU A 434 -12.79 -21.15 2.94
C LEU A 434 -13.19 -21.99 1.72
N GLY A 435 -14.23 -22.81 1.84
CA GLY A 435 -14.78 -23.58 0.72
C GLY A 435 -15.37 -22.68 -0.38
N VAL A 436 -16.13 -21.64 0.01
CA VAL A 436 -16.64 -20.61 -0.92
C VAL A 436 -15.47 -19.88 -1.58
N LEU A 437 -14.46 -19.48 -0.80
CA LEU A 437 -13.28 -18.80 -1.32
C LEU A 437 -12.55 -19.67 -2.35
N GLN A 438 -12.30 -20.94 -2.05
CA GLN A 438 -11.69 -21.88 -2.98
C GLN A 438 -12.52 -22.04 -4.26
N GLY A 439 -13.85 -22.14 -4.15
CA GLY A 439 -14.77 -22.20 -5.29
C GLY A 439 -14.63 -21.00 -6.25
N LYS A 440 -14.42 -19.79 -5.73
CA LYS A 440 -14.21 -18.55 -6.51
C LYS A 440 -12.88 -18.57 -7.29
N PHE A 441 -11.83 -19.17 -6.73
CA PHE A 441 -10.54 -19.31 -7.42
C PHE A 441 -10.56 -20.43 -8.45
N ASP A 442 -11.31 -21.51 -8.21
CA ASP A 442 -11.54 -22.60 -9.16
C ASP A 442 -12.50 -22.22 -10.30
N GLY A 443 -13.16 -21.06 -10.23
CA GLY A 443 -14.14 -20.59 -11.22
C GLY A 443 -15.46 -21.36 -11.19
N ARG A 444 -15.81 -21.98 -10.05
CA ARG A 444 -17.04 -22.74 -9.84
C ARG A 444 -18.21 -21.89 -9.32
N ILE A 445 -17.89 -20.70 -8.85
CA ILE A 445 -18.76 -19.65 -8.31
C ILE A 445 -18.23 -18.36 -8.92
#